data_AF-A0A4R2T8L4-F1
#
_entry.id   AF-A0A4R2T8L4-F1
#
_cell.length_a   1.000
_cell.length_b   1.000
_cell.length_c   1.000
_cell.angle_alpha   90.00
_cell.angle_beta   90.00
_cell.angle_gamma   90.00
#
_symmetry.space_group_name_H-M   'P 1'
#
loop_
_entity.id
_entity.type
_entity.pdbx_description
1 polymer ?
#
loop_
_entity_poly.entity_id
_entity_poly.type
_entity_poly.pdbx_seq_one_letter_code
_entity_poly.pdbx_strand_id
1 'polypeptide(L)'
;MSYKVYWNNICLLSNMEEAFINTQQKIQKHFPFTFEYYGLGKPSSMTVKIKEDIQAGNIGGDIIVSTDLDIYQDVTIAKYLQNEFKKSSSLLPINEHLFNTTIPHPEQYFHPFVVIPLVMVVNSNLVKESEMPKAFEDLISPNFKYRYAFGGIHNSAGRSLLKSLWYMYGKKTVEKFLSGATITTMPAQAFQQVMTGQVEVAIVPTIFALRKGVNGIKAIWPKEGAIPIPSYVACKNNVSEEDFSLFVDNILGKEFQLQLKNAGDIIPSHPELSISSFAMENDCKLLYPEWEFFKTFDHEEFYNQCNSFYHLLKAQ
;
A
#
# COMPACT_ATOMS: atom_id res chain seq x y z
N MET A 1 -2.70 5.76 -31.62
CA MET A 1 -3.72 5.27 -30.66
C MET A 1 -3.42 5.89 -29.30
N SER A 2 -4.41 6.16 -28.47
CA SER A 2 -4.18 6.64 -27.10
C SER A 2 -4.69 5.60 -26.10
N TYR A 3 -3.89 5.29 -25.09
CA TYR A 3 -4.19 4.39 -24.00
C TYR A 3 -4.64 5.17 -22.77
N LYS A 4 -5.69 4.68 -22.11
CA LYS A 4 -6.18 5.25 -20.86
C LYS A 4 -5.47 4.59 -19.68
N VAL A 5 -4.88 5.39 -18.81
CA VAL A 5 -4.22 4.96 -17.59
C VAL A 5 -5.11 5.27 -16.41
N TYR A 6 -5.50 4.24 -15.68
CA TYR A 6 -6.15 4.35 -14.38
C TYR A 6 -5.08 4.44 -13.32
N TRP A 7 -4.98 5.61 -12.67
CA TRP A 7 -3.92 5.90 -11.72
C TRP A 7 -4.49 6.16 -10.32
N ASN A 8 -4.19 5.29 -9.36
CA ASN A 8 -4.54 5.51 -7.97
C ASN A 8 -3.32 6.04 -7.21
N ASN A 9 -3.39 7.32 -6.84
CA ASN A 9 -2.31 8.02 -6.17
C ASN A 9 -2.01 7.48 -4.77
N ILE A 10 -0.75 7.61 -4.37
CA ILE A 10 -0.31 7.53 -2.99
C ILE A 10 -0.79 8.82 -2.31
N CYS A 11 -1.80 8.70 -1.44
CA CYS A 11 -2.59 9.80 -0.90
C CYS A 11 -1.83 11.10 -0.54
N LEU A 12 -0.65 11.03 0.06
CA LEU A 12 0.12 12.20 0.49
C LEU A 12 1.06 12.75 -0.59
N LEU A 13 1.31 11.98 -1.63
CA LEU A 13 2.22 12.28 -2.72
C LEU A 13 1.46 12.56 -4.02
N SER A 14 0.13 12.52 -4.03
CA SER A 14 -0.71 12.68 -5.23
C SER A 14 -0.32 13.90 -6.08
N ASN A 15 -0.12 15.05 -5.44
CA ASN A 15 0.27 16.27 -6.15
C ASN A 15 1.66 16.16 -6.79
N MET A 16 2.60 15.46 -6.14
CA MET A 16 3.94 15.21 -6.66
C MET A 16 3.88 14.23 -7.85
N GLU A 17 3.09 13.17 -7.73
CA GLU A 17 2.87 12.18 -8.79
C GLU A 17 2.24 12.84 -10.03
N GLU A 18 1.16 13.60 -9.85
CA GLU A 18 0.48 14.31 -10.94
C GLU A 18 1.40 15.36 -11.58
N ALA A 19 2.19 16.08 -10.78
CA ALA A 19 3.17 17.04 -11.32
C ALA A 19 4.27 16.36 -12.14
N PHE A 20 4.76 15.20 -11.70
CA PHE A 20 5.73 14.40 -12.45
C PHE A 20 5.14 13.93 -13.78
N ILE A 21 3.97 13.31 -13.76
CA ILE A 21 3.28 12.81 -14.97
C ILE A 21 3.01 13.95 -15.95
N ASN A 22 2.50 15.08 -15.47
CA ASN A 22 2.25 16.26 -16.30
C ASN A 22 3.52 16.85 -16.91
N THR A 23 4.66 16.74 -16.23
CA THR A 23 5.96 17.16 -16.77
C THR A 23 6.41 16.22 -17.88
N GLN A 24 6.31 14.90 -17.66
CA GLN A 24 6.63 13.89 -18.66
C GLN A 24 5.79 14.08 -19.93
N GLN A 25 4.49 14.31 -19.79
CA GLN A 25 3.59 14.58 -20.92
C GLN A 25 4.03 15.78 -21.78
N LYS A 26 4.66 16.80 -21.19
CA LYS A 26 5.10 18.01 -21.91
C LYS A 26 6.44 17.82 -22.63
N ILE A 27 7.33 16.98 -22.10
CA ILE A 27 8.70 16.83 -22.62
C ILE A 27 8.83 15.70 -23.64
N GLN A 28 7.96 14.69 -23.57
CA GLN A 28 8.01 13.54 -24.47
C GLN A 28 7.40 13.87 -25.84
N LYS A 29 8.12 13.53 -26.91
CA LYS A 29 7.65 13.75 -28.30
C LYS A 29 6.47 12.85 -28.67
N HIS A 30 6.50 11.62 -28.17
CA HIS A 30 5.42 10.64 -28.29
C HIS A 30 4.92 10.33 -26.88
N PHE A 31 3.64 10.57 -26.62
CA PHE A 31 3.03 10.33 -25.32
C PHE A 31 1.58 9.86 -25.53
N PRO A 32 1.37 8.57 -25.84
CA PRO A 32 0.06 8.05 -26.18
C PRO A 32 -0.83 7.82 -24.95
N PHE A 33 -0.54 8.42 -23.79
CA PHE A 33 -1.24 8.14 -22.55
C PHE A 33 -2.16 9.28 -22.12
N THR A 34 -3.35 8.92 -21.66
CA THR A 34 -4.27 9.82 -20.93
C THR A 34 -4.49 9.25 -19.53
N PHE A 35 -4.63 10.12 -18.53
CA PHE A 35 -4.70 9.69 -17.13
C PHE A 35 -6.05 10.00 -16.51
N GLU A 36 -6.62 9.02 -15.82
CA GLU A 36 -7.77 9.17 -14.95
C GLU A 36 -7.35 8.82 -13.52
N TYR A 37 -7.49 9.80 -12.62
CA TYR A 37 -6.93 9.73 -11.26
C TYR A 37 -7.97 9.32 -10.22
N TYR A 38 -7.60 8.41 -9.33
CA TYR A 38 -8.44 7.86 -8.27
C TYR A 38 -7.74 7.93 -6.91
N GLY A 39 -8.54 7.93 -5.82
CA GLY A 39 -8.02 7.91 -4.45
C GLY A 39 -8.55 9.07 -3.61
N LEU A 40 -7.84 9.42 -2.54
CA LEU A 40 -8.29 10.47 -1.63
C LEU A 40 -8.41 11.81 -2.36
N GLY A 41 -9.55 12.48 -2.19
CA GLY A 41 -9.84 13.76 -2.85
C GLY A 41 -10.32 13.64 -4.30
N LYS A 42 -10.48 12.42 -4.82
CA LYS A 42 -11.07 12.15 -6.15
C LYS A 42 -12.53 11.70 -6.01
N PRO A 43 -13.35 11.80 -7.07
CA PRO A 43 -14.79 11.52 -7.00
C PRO A 43 -15.15 10.07 -6.62
N SER A 44 -14.30 9.11 -6.98
CA SER A 44 -14.52 7.68 -6.70
C SER A 44 -13.21 6.97 -6.36
N SER A 45 -13.33 5.83 -5.67
CA SER A 45 -12.20 4.91 -5.50
C SER A 45 -12.02 4.06 -6.76
N MET A 46 -10.79 3.62 -7.00
CA MET A 46 -10.51 2.81 -8.18
C MET A 46 -11.20 1.44 -8.12
N THR A 47 -11.29 0.80 -6.95
CA THR A 47 -12.06 -0.45 -6.81
C THR A 47 -13.53 -0.28 -7.20
N VAL A 48 -14.17 0.83 -6.86
CA VAL A 48 -15.57 1.09 -7.26
C VAL A 48 -15.67 1.21 -8.78
N LYS A 49 -14.77 2.00 -9.39
CA LYS A 49 -14.73 2.13 -10.85
C LYS A 49 -14.52 0.80 -11.56
N ILE A 50 -13.55 -0.01 -11.11
CA ILE A 50 -13.25 -1.31 -11.73
C ILE A 50 -14.45 -2.25 -11.62
N LYS A 51 -15.18 -2.23 -10.50
CA LYS A 51 -16.42 -3.01 -10.36
C LYS A 51 -17.51 -2.55 -11.33
N GLU A 52 -17.71 -1.25 -11.50
CA GLU A 52 -18.65 -0.70 -12.49
C GLU A 52 -18.26 -1.09 -13.93
N ASP A 53 -16.98 -1.03 -14.25
CA ASP A 53 -16.44 -1.41 -15.54
C ASP A 53 -16.64 -2.91 -15.86
N ILE A 54 -16.36 -3.78 -14.88
CA ILE A 54 -16.62 -5.22 -15.00
C ILE A 54 -18.11 -5.48 -15.22
N GLN A 55 -18.99 -4.77 -14.52
CA GLN A 55 -20.45 -4.87 -14.73
C GLN A 55 -20.86 -4.39 -16.13
N ALA A 56 -20.18 -3.38 -16.67
CA ALA A 56 -20.36 -2.92 -18.04
C ALA A 56 -19.72 -3.84 -19.10
N GLY A 57 -18.98 -4.87 -18.66
CA GLY A 57 -18.35 -5.87 -19.53
C GLY A 57 -17.03 -5.46 -20.17
N ASN A 58 -16.41 -4.36 -19.72
CA ASN A 58 -15.08 -3.95 -20.16
C ASN A 58 -14.44 -2.95 -19.19
N ILE A 59 -13.19 -3.19 -18.82
CA ILE A 59 -12.37 -2.21 -18.09
C ILE A 59 -11.93 -1.06 -19.01
N GLY A 60 -12.26 0.17 -18.66
CA GLY A 60 -11.96 1.33 -19.50
C GLY A 60 -10.48 1.74 -19.52
N GLY A 61 -9.71 1.33 -18.50
CA GLY A 61 -8.27 1.57 -18.40
C GLY A 61 -7.45 0.47 -19.09
N ASP A 62 -6.56 0.87 -19.99
CA ASP A 62 -5.59 0.01 -20.66
C ASP A 62 -4.39 -0.33 -19.77
N ILE A 63 -4.00 0.59 -18.88
CA ILE A 63 -2.98 0.38 -17.86
C ILE A 63 -3.59 0.77 -16.51
N ILE A 64 -3.43 -0.08 -15.50
CA ILE A 64 -3.86 0.18 -14.13
C ILE A 64 -2.62 0.28 -13.26
N VAL A 65 -2.49 1.39 -12.52
CA VAL A 65 -1.45 1.61 -11.51
C VAL A 65 -2.14 1.95 -10.20
N SER A 66 -1.94 1.13 -9.16
CA SER A 66 -2.75 1.29 -7.95
C SER A 66 -2.16 0.71 -6.67
N THR A 67 -2.35 1.45 -5.58
CA THR A 67 -2.15 0.98 -4.19
C THR A 67 -3.41 0.37 -3.56
N ASP A 68 -4.55 0.47 -4.24
CA ASP A 68 -5.79 -0.19 -3.83
C ASP A 68 -5.70 -1.69 -4.11
N LEU A 69 -5.16 -2.42 -3.12
CA LEU A 69 -4.79 -3.83 -3.27
C LEU A 69 -5.96 -4.75 -3.56
N ASP A 70 -7.18 -4.33 -3.24
CA ASP A 70 -8.38 -5.14 -3.47
C ASP A 70 -8.64 -5.40 -4.96
N ILE A 71 -8.15 -4.52 -5.83
CA ILE A 71 -8.20 -4.72 -7.29
C ILE A 71 -7.43 -6.00 -7.69
N TYR A 72 -6.35 -6.31 -6.97
CA TYR A 72 -5.46 -7.42 -7.30
C TYR A 72 -5.68 -8.65 -6.43
N GLN A 73 -6.24 -8.46 -5.23
CA GLN A 73 -6.44 -9.51 -4.23
C GLN A 73 -7.85 -10.10 -4.24
N ASP A 74 -8.86 -9.33 -4.66
CA ASP A 74 -10.22 -9.88 -4.83
C ASP A 74 -10.22 -10.90 -5.98
N VAL A 75 -10.57 -12.14 -5.68
CA VAL A 75 -10.50 -13.25 -6.65
C VAL A 75 -11.31 -13.00 -7.92
N THR A 76 -12.43 -12.27 -7.82
CA THR A 76 -13.30 -11.99 -8.97
C THR A 76 -12.65 -10.94 -9.86
N ILE A 77 -12.17 -9.84 -9.26
CA ILE A 77 -11.49 -8.77 -10.00
C ILE A 77 -10.17 -9.27 -10.59
N ALA A 78 -9.37 -9.97 -9.79
CA ALA A 78 -8.08 -10.52 -10.21
C ALA A 78 -8.24 -11.47 -11.40
N LYS A 79 -9.23 -12.36 -11.37
CA LYS A 79 -9.53 -13.28 -12.49
C LYS A 79 -9.95 -12.52 -13.75
N TYR A 80 -10.76 -11.48 -13.61
CA TYR A 80 -11.14 -10.63 -14.75
C TYR A 80 -9.91 -9.96 -15.38
N LEU A 81 -9.04 -9.38 -14.55
CA LEU A 81 -7.78 -8.79 -15.00
C LEU A 81 -6.89 -9.82 -15.69
N GLN A 82 -6.70 -11.01 -15.12
CA GLN A 82 -5.87 -12.06 -15.73
C GLN A 82 -6.34 -12.51 -17.13
N ASN A 83 -7.62 -12.33 -17.46
CA ASN A 83 -8.16 -12.64 -18.79
C ASN A 83 -7.90 -11.51 -19.80
N GLU A 84 -7.95 -10.24 -19.37
CA GLU A 84 -7.80 -9.08 -20.27
C GLU A 84 -6.36 -8.54 -20.35
N PHE A 85 -5.51 -8.88 -19.37
CA PHE A 85 -4.20 -8.28 -19.16
C PHE A 85 -3.06 -9.26 -19.47
N LYS A 86 -1.95 -8.71 -19.98
CA LYS A 86 -0.77 -9.48 -20.38
C LYS A 86 0.19 -9.67 -19.21
N LYS A 87 0.95 -10.76 -19.27
CA LYS A 87 2.16 -10.92 -18.46
C LYS A 87 3.22 -9.94 -18.96
N SER A 88 3.79 -9.12 -18.08
CA SER A 88 4.66 -7.99 -18.47
C SER A 88 5.93 -7.82 -17.62
N SER A 89 6.39 -8.90 -16.97
CA SER A 89 7.52 -8.89 -16.04
C SER A 89 8.85 -8.47 -16.65
N SER A 90 9.11 -8.86 -17.90
CA SER A 90 10.38 -8.56 -18.58
C SER A 90 10.62 -7.06 -18.75
N LEU A 91 9.56 -6.26 -18.68
CA LEU A 91 9.59 -4.81 -18.88
C LEU A 91 9.55 -4.05 -17.55
N LEU A 92 9.30 -4.72 -16.43
CA LEU A 92 9.20 -4.13 -15.10
C LEU A 92 10.26 -4.77 -14.19
N PRO A 93 11.51 -4.28 -14.25
CA PRO A 93 12.58 -4.84 -13.43
C PRO A 93 12.27 -4.62 -11.95
N ILE A 94 12.64 -5.60 -11.12
CA ILE A 94 12.35 -5.62 -9.68
C ILE A 94 13.66 -5.62 -8.90
N ASN A 95 13.73 -4.76 -7.90
CA ASN A 95 14.82 -4.65 -6.95
C ASN A 95 14.98 -5.99 -6.20
N GLU A 96 16.22 -6.41 -5.95
CA GLU A 96 16.52 -7.70 -5.32
C GLU A 96 15.84 -7.90 -3.95
N HIS A 97 15.64 -6.82 -3.19
CA HIS A 97 14.96 -6.85 -1.90
C HIS A 97 13.46 -7.11 -2.01
N LEU A 98 12.85 -6.87 -3.17
CA LEU A 98 11.45 -7.16 -3.45
C LEU A 98 11.29 -8.45 -4.25
N PHE A 99 12.23 -8.76 -5.14
CA PHE A 99 12.19 -9.94 -6.01
C PHE A 99 12.10 -11.25 -5.22
N ASN A 100 12.82 -11.34 -4.09
CA ASN A 100 12.85 -12.54 -3.24
C ASN A 100 11.70 -12.59 -2.20
N THR A 101 10.67 -11.76 -2.36
CA THR A 101 9.51 -11.71 -1.46
C THR A 101 8.27 -12.32 -2.12
N THR A 102 7.17 -12.37 -1.37
CA THR A 102 5.85 -12.82 -1.87
C THR A 102 5.09 -11.71 -2.60
N ILE A 103 5.64 -10.49 -2.68
CA ILE A 103 4.97 -9.33 -3.26
C ILE A 103 4.81 -9.46 -4.78
N PRO A 104 5.83 -9.82 -5.58
CA PRO A 104 5.61 -10.07 -7.00
C PRO A 104 4.56 -11.17 -7.22
N HIS A 105 3.59 -10.93 -8.10
CA HIS A 105 2.60 -11.96 -8.42
C HIS A 105 3.28 -13.13 -9.13
N PRO A 106 3.07 -14.40 -8.70
CA PRO A 106 3.80 -15.55 -9.23
C PRO A 106 3.58 -15.74 -10.74
N GLU A 107 2.37 -15.50 -11.22
CA GLU A 107 2.03 -15.56 -12.65
C GLU A 107 2.36 -14.29 -13.45
N GLN A 108 2.96 -13.28 -12.81
CA GLN A 108 3.46 -12.06 -13.48
C GLN A 108 2.38 -11.24 -14.20
N TYR A 109 1.16 -11.22 -13.68
CA TYR A 109 0.10 -10.30 -14.15
C TYR A 109 0.16 -8.94 -13.46
N PHE A 110 0.61 -8.92 -12.20
CA PHE A 110 0.68 -7.72 -11.37
C PHE A 110 2.11 -7.54 -10.86
N HIS A 111 2.67 -6.36 -11.10
CA HIS A 111 4.07 -6.08 -10.77
C HIS A 111 4.17 -4.86 -9.88
N PRO A 112 4.85 -4.95 -8.72
CA PRO A 112 5.06 -3.77 -7.90
C PRO A 112 6.01 -2.82 -8.65
N PHE A 113 5.68 -1.53 -8.69
CA PHE A 113 6.65 -0.51 -9.10
C PHE A 113 7.26 0.20 -7.89
N VAL A 114 6.52 0.30 -6.78
CA VAL A 114 7.00 0.74 -5.48
C VAL A 114 6.25 0.02 -4.36
N VAL A 115 6.82 0.01 -3.15
CA VAL A 115 6.20 -0.55 -1.95
C VAL A 115 6.27 0.44 -0.80
N ILE A 116 5.12 0.73 -0.19
CA ILE A 116 5.01 1.63 0.98
C ILE A 116 4.98 0.76 2.25
N PRO A 117 6.00 0.80 3.13
CA PRO A 117 5.99 0.02 4.36
C PRO A 117 5.12 0.69 5.44
N LEU A 118 4.31 -0.12 6.12
CA LEU A 118 3.67 0.23 7.39
C LEU A 118 4.53 -0.29 8.54
N VAL A 119 4.90 0.60 9.44
CA VAL A 119 5.74 0.34 10.61
C VAL A 119 5.07 0.84 11.88
N MET A 120 5.63 0.49 13.04
CA MET A 120 5.19 1.06 14.31
C MET A 120 5.92 2.38 14.58
N VAL A 121 5.22 3.34 15.17
CA VAL A 121 5.81 4.53 15.78
C VAL A 121 5.42 4.57 17.25
N VAL A 122 6.38 4.88 18.11
CA VAL A 122 6.20 4.91 19.56
C VAL A 122 6.54 6.30 20.09
N ASN A 123 5.71 6.84 20.97
CA ASN A 123 6.04 8.05 21.72
C ASN A 123 7.09 7.71 22.79
N SER A 124 8.34 8.11 22.56
CA SER A 124 9.47 7.78 23.44
C SER A 124 9.46 8.56 24.76
N ASN A 125 8.57 9.53 24.91
CA ASN A 125 8.35 10.22 26.19
C ASN A 125 7.38 9.45 27.09
N LEU A 126 6.58 8.55 26.52
CA LEU A 126 5.57 7.76 27.25
C LEU A 126 6.00 6.31 27.50
N VAL A 127 6.82 5.74 26.61
CA VAL A 127 7.28 4.35 26.69
C VAL A 127 8.79 4.30 26.81
N LYS A 128 9.28 3.62 27.85
CA LYS A 128 10.71 3.36 28.01
C LYS A 128 11.20 2.41 26.94
N GLU A 129 12.46 2.56 26.53
CA GLU A 129 13.07 1.73 25.49
C GLU A 129 12.99 0.22 25.76
N SER A 130 13.11 -0.21 27.03
CA SER A 130 12.95 -1.61 27.43
C SER A 130 11.53 -2.17 27.32
N GLU A 131 10.53 -1.28 27.22
CA GLU A 131 9.10 -1.60 27.20
C GLU A 131 8.47 -1.38 25.80
N MET A 132 9.25 -0.90 24.83
CA MET A 132 8.75 -0.65 23.47
C MET A 132 8.36 -1.97 22.78
N PRO A 133 7.22 -2.00 22.06
CA PRO A 133 6.83 -3.17 21.29
C PRO A 133 7.85 -3.41 20.18
N LYS A 134 8.18 -4.68 19.93
CA LYS A 134 9.11 -5.10 18.86
C LYS A 134 8.39 -5.87 17.77
N ALA A 135 7.18 -6.34 18.05
CA ALA A 135 6.38 -7.16 17.15
C ALA A 135 4.92 -6.67 17.13
N PHE A 136 4.17 -7.02 16.08
CA PHE A 136 2.72 -6.78 16.09
C PHE A 136 2.01 -7.60 17.16
N GLU A 137 2.56 -8.78 17.49
CA GLU A 137 2.08 -9.62 18.61
C GLU A 137 2.06 -8.87 19.95
N ASP A 138 3.01 -7.96 20.20
CA ASP A 138 3.07 -7.19 21.44
C ASP A 138 1.83 -6.29 21.60
N LEU A 139 1.32 -5.73 20.50
CA LEU A 139 0.13 -4.89 20.49
C LEU A 139 -1.17 -5.68 20.75
N ILE A 140 -1.16 -6.97 20.45
CA ILE A 140 -2.28 -7.88 20.71
C ILE A 140 -2.34 -8.27 22.21
N SER A 141 -1.22 -8.15 22.92
CA SER A 141 -1.12 -8.52 24.34
C SER A 141 -1.98 -7.61 25.25
N PRO A 142 -2.41 -8.12 26.43
CA PRO A 142 -3.15 -7.29 27.40
C PRO A 142 -2.41 -6.02 27.84
N ASN A 143 -1.08 -6.00 27.78
CA ASN A 143 -0.24 -4.87 28.23
C ASN A 143 -0.35 -3.64 27.33
N PHE A 144 -0.75 -3.82 26.07
CA PHE A 144 -0.93 -2.76 25.09
C PHE A 144 -2.40 -2.47 24.76
N LYS A 145 -3.35 -3.14 25.42
CA LYS A 145 -4.78 -2.91 25.18
C LYS A 145 -5.14 -1.43 25.41
N TYR A 146 -5.75 -0.79 24.41
CA TYR A 146 -6.11 0.64 24.36
C TYR A 146 -4.92 1.62 24.30
N ARG A 147 -3.71 1.14 24.04
CA ARG A 147 -2.47 1.93 24.02
C ARG A 147 -1.89 2.11 22.63
N TYR A 148 -2.64 1.73 21.60
CA TYR A 148 -2.22 1.86 20.22
C TYR A 148 -3.33 2.31 19.30
N ALA A 149 -2.94 2.93 18.19
CA ALA A 149 -3.83 3.35 17.13
C ALA A 149 -3.41 2.82 15.76
N PHE A 150 -4.38 2.70 14.86
CA PHE A 150 -4.10 2.66 13.43
C PHE A 150 -5.20 3.45 12.70
N GLY A 151 -4.96 3.76 11.43
CA GLY A 151 -5.91 4.52 10.63
C GLY A 151 -6.15 3.89 9.26
N GLY A 152 -7.26 4.27 8.63
CA GLY A 152 -7.52 3.85 7.27
C GLY A 152 -8.11 2.45 7.16
N ILE A 153 -8.99 2.05 8.09
CA ILE A 153 -9.65 0.73 8.05
C ILE A 153 -10.36 0.44 6.71
N HIS A 154 -10.77 1.48 5.98
CA HIS A 154 -11.38 1.37 4.65
C HIS A 154 -10.45 1.72 3.48
N ASN A 155 -9.17 2.02 3.72
CA ASN A 155 -8.19 2.27 2.68
C ASN A 155 -7.07 1.21 2.70
N SER A 156 -6.12 1.33 1.78
CA SER A 156 -5.06 0.34 1.60
C SER A 156 -4.21 0.14 2.86
N ALA A 157 -4.00 1.15 3.71
CA ALA A 157 -3.20 1.01 4.91
C ALA A 157 -3.85 0.09 5.96
N GLY A 158 -5.07 0.39 6.38
CA GLY A 158 -5.77 -0.45 7.35
C GLY A 158 -6.12 -1.82 6.78
N ARG A 159 -6.53 -1.90 5.50
CA ARG A 159 -6.84 -3.19 4.87
C ARG A 159 -5.62 -4.10 4.78
N SER A 160 -4.46 -3.57 4.38
CA SER A 160 -3.22 -4.36 4.33
C SER A 160 -2.80 -4.81 5.73
N LEU A 161 -2.87 -3.91 6.72
CA LEU A 161 -2.60 -4.26 8.12
C LEU A 161 -3.43 -5.46 8.57
N LEU A 162 -4.76 -5.36 8.43
CA LEU A 162 -5.66 -6.37 8.96
C LEU A 162 -5.57 -7.70 8.20
N LYS A 163 -5.37 -7.68 6.88
CA LYS A 163 -5.13 -8.89 6.09
C LYS A 163 -3.83 -9.59 6.48
N SER A 164 -2.74 -8.85 6.68
CA SER A 164 -1.46 -9.41 7.13
C SER A 164 -1.56 -10.00 8.53
N LEU A 165 -2.24 -9.33 9.46
CA LEU A 165 -2.48 -9.88 10.80
C LEU A 165 -3.40 -11.10 10.77
N TRP A 166 -4.41 -11.13 9.90
CA TRP A 166 -5.28 -12.29 9.74
C TRP A 166 -4.51 -13.48 9.17
N TYR A 167 -3.70 -13.25 8.14
CA TYR A 167 -2.83 -14.26 7.56
C TYR A 167 -1.90 -14.88 8.62
N MET A 168 -1.28 -14.04 9.44
CA MET A 168 -0.29 -14.49 10.42
C MET A 168 -0.89 -15.07 11.70
N TYR A 169 -1.99 -14.51 12.21
CA TYR A 169 -2.51 -14.80 13.54
C TYR A 169 -3.95 -15.33 13.57
N GLY A 170 -4.61 -15.37 12.42
CA GLY A 170 -6.01 -15.78 12.27
C GLY A 170 -7.02 -14.72 12.71
N LYS A 171 -8.26 -14.89 12.23
CA LYS A 171 -9.40 -13.99 12.45
C LYS A 171 -9.60 -13.56 13.91
N LYS A 172 -9.66 -14.54 14.83
CA LYS A 172 -9.94 -14.28 16.26
C LYS A 172 -8.92 -13.36 16.89
N THR A 173 -7.68 -13.39 16.42
CA THR A 173 -6.62 -12.52 16.92
C THR A 173 -6.77 -11.11 16.36
N VAL A 174 -7.19 -10.97 15.11
CA VAL A 174 -7.54 -9.67 14.51
C VAL A 174 -8.74 -9.03 15.23
N GLU A 175 -9.75 -9.81 15.63
CA GLU A 175 -10.87 -9.31 16.44
C GLU A 175 -10.37 -8.72 17.78
N LYS A 176 -9.44 -9.42 18.46
CA LYS A 176 -8.81 -8.92 19.68
C LYS A 176 -8.02 -7.63 19.42
N PHE A 177 -7.21 -7.62 18.36
CA PHE A 177 -6.46 -6.45 17.94
C PHE A 177 -7.38 -5.25 17.69
N LEU A 178 -8.50 -5.43 16.97
CA LEU A 178 -9.45 -4.35 16.71
C LEU A 178 -10.12 -3.86 18.00
N SER A 179 -10.46 -4.77 18.92
CA SER A 179 -11.10 -4.41 20.20
C SER A 179 -10.20 -3.61 21.16
N GLY A 180 -8.87 -3.68 20.97
CA GLY A 180 -7.89 -2.95 21.77
C GLY A 180 -7.33 -1.71 21.09
N ALA A 181 -7.71 -1.43 19.84
CA ALA A 181 -7.16 -0.34 19.05
C ALA A 181 -8.01 0.94 19.12
N THR A 182 -7.35 2.10 19.13
CA THR A 182 -7.95 3.35 18.68
C THR A 182 -7.93 3.39 17.14
N ILE A 183 -9.10 3.30 16.50
CA ILE A 183 -9.21 3.25 15.04
C ILE A 183 -9.58 4.63 14.50
N THR A 184 -8.77 5.15 13.60
CA THR A 184 -8.98 6.47 12.97
C THR A 184 -9.33 6.35 11.49
N THR A 185 -9.84 7.42 10.88
CA THR A 185 -10.21 7.40 9.47
C THR A 185 -8.96 7.35 8.57
N MET A 186 -7.87 8.01 8.97
CA MET A 186 -6.63 8.08 8.17
C MET A 186 -5.40 7.79 9.03
N PRO A 187 -4.34 7.16 8.48
CA PRO A 187 -3.08 6.93 9.21
C PRO A 187 -2.46 8.22 9.79
N ALA A 188 -2.65 9.36 9.13
CA ALA A 188 -2.23 10.67 9.64
C ALA A 188 -2.85 11.02 11.00
N GLN A 189 -4.11 10.63 11.23
CA GLN A 189 -4.81 10.86 12.49
C GLN A 189 -4.28 9.94 13.58
N ALA A 190 -4.05 8.64 13.27
CA ALA A 190 -3.39 7.73 14.21
C ALA A 190 -1.99 8.21 14.60
N PHE A 191 -1.21 8.72 13.63
CA PHE A 191 0.08 9.36 13.90
C PHE A 191 -0.07 10.56 14.84
N GLN A 192 -1.08 11.40 14.61
CA GLN A 192 -1.34 12.57 15.45
C GLN A 192 -1.66 12.18 16.90
N GLN A 193 -2.37 11.06 17.15
CA GLN A 193 -2.66 10.57 18.51
C GLN A 193 -1.39 10.22 19.28
N VAL A 194 -0.38 9.63 18.61
CA VAL A 194 0.93 9.36 19.21
C VAL A 194 1.68 10.65 19.50
N MET A 195 1.68 11.57 18.54
CA MET A 195 2.32 12.88 18.64
C MET A 195 1.80 13.73 19.80
N THR A 196 0.50 13.66 20.08
CA THR A 196 -0.15 14.38 21.18
C THR A 196 -0.14 13.60 22.50
N GLY A 197 0.39 12.37 22.49
CA GLY A 197 0.45 11.50 23.66
C GLY A 197 -0.89 10.91 24.10
N GLN A 198 -1.89 10.90 23.21
CA GLN A 198 -3.20 10.28 23.47
C GLN A 198 -3.15 8.75 23.44
N VAL A 199 -2.22 8.20 22.66
CA VAL A 199 -1.85 6.77 22.66
C VAL A 199 -0.33 6.65 22.56
N GLU A 200 0.21 5.53 22.99
CA GLU A 200 1.65 5.32 23.03
C GLU A 200 2.23 4.86 21.69
N VAL A 201 1.45 4.11 20.91
CA VAL A 201 1.92 3.47 19.68
C VAL A 201 0.95 3.73 18.54
N ALA A 202 1.44 3.86 17.30
CA ALA A 202 0.59 3.77 16.13
C ALA A 202 1.25 2.97 15.01
N ILE A 203 0.44 2.36 14.17
CA ILE A 203 0.88 1.69 12.94
C ILE A 203 0.61 2.64 11.77
N VAL A 204 1.67 3.10 11.11
CA VAL A 204 1.61 4.16 10.11
C VAL A 204 2.59 3.91 8.96
N PRO A 205 2.33 4.45 7.76
CA PRO A 205 3.31 4.48 6.68
C PRO A 205 4.64 5.16 7.08
N THR A 206 5.74 4.73 6.48
CA THR A 206 7.09 5.29 6.73
C THR A 206 7.19 6.80 6.51
N ILE A 207 6.43 7.37 5.56
CA ILE A 207 6.36 8.84 5.35
C ILE A 207 5.95 9.61 6.62
N PHE A 208 5.18 8.99 7.52
CA PHE A 208 4.90 9.57 8.83
C PHE A 208 5.95 9.17 9.87
N ALA A 209 6.28 7.88 9.94
CA ALA A 209 7.18 7.35 10.97
C ALA A 209 8.58 7.96 10.94
N LEU A 210 9.06 8.31 9.74
CA LEU A 210 10.40 8.86 9.49
C LEU A 210 10.35 10.34 9.10
N ARG A 211 9.24 11.02 9.41
CA ARG A 211 9.06 12.44 9.12
C ARG A 211 10.11 13.26 9.87
N LYS A 212 10.91 14.03 9.11
CA LYS A 212 11.91 14.94 9.68
C LYS A 212 11.26 16.05 10.50
N GLY A 213 11.96 16.50 11.53
CA GLY A 213 11.53 17.61 12.40
C GLY A 213 10.52 17.21 13.47
N VAL A 214 10.28 15.90 13.64
CA VAL A 214 9.41 15.36 14.68
C VAL A 214 10.26 14.74 15.78
N ASN A 215 10.17 15.29 17.00
CA ASN A 215 10.93 14.83 18.17
C ASN A 215 10.07 13.95 19.07
N GLY A 216 10.70 13.11 19.90
CA GLY A 216 10.00 12.30 20.90
C GLY A 216 9.22 11.11 20.31
N ILE A 217 9.52 10.73 19.07
CA ILE A 217 9.00 9.51 18.44
C ILE A 217 10.15 8.59 18.03
N LYS A 218 9.92 7.28 18.12
CA LYS A 218 10.82 6.25 17.55
C LYS A 218 10.04 5.38 16.58
N ALA A 219 10.57 5.19 15.37
CA ALA A 219 10.06 4.22 14.42
C ALA A 219 10.61 2.82 14.75
N ILE A 220 9.77 1.79 14.64
CA ILE A 220 10.12 0.40 14.89
C ILE A 220 9.65 -0.43 13.70
N TRP A 221 10.60 -1.11 13.07
CA TRP A 221 10.31 -2.16 12.10
C TRP A 221 9.89 -3.43 12.86
N PRO A 222 8.67 -3.94 12.67
CA PRO A 222 8.19 -5.11 13.40
C PRO A 222 9.05 -6.35 13.12
N LYS A 223 9.25 -7.21 14.12
CA LYS A 223 10.01 -8.47 14.01
C LYS A 223 9.50 -9.39 12.90
N GLU A 224 8.19 -9.40 12.67
CA GLU A 224 7.53 -10.15 11.62
C GLU A 224 7.78 -9.57 10.23
N GLY A 225 8.15 -8.29 10.17
CA GLY A 225 8.34 -7.48 8.98
C GLY A 225 7.38 -6.30 8.93
N ALA A 226 7.76 -5.22 8.24
CA ALA A 226 6.83 -4.14 7.95
C ALA A 226 5.72 -4.64 7.02
N ILE A 227 4.50 -4.10 7.15
CA ILE A 227 3.39 -4.53 6.28
C ILE A 227 3.46 -3.72 4.99
N PRO A 228 3.70 -4.35 3.83
CA PRO A 228 3.87 -3.63 2.59
C PRO A 228 2.51 -3.28 1.97
N ILE A 229 2.42 -2.05 1.44
CA ILE A 229 1.37 -1.64 0.50
C ILE A 229 2.05 -1.46 -0.87
N PRO A 230 2.12 -2.52 -1.70
CA PRO A 230 2.64 -2.41 -3.04
C PRO A 230 1.72 -1.53 -3.91
N SER A 231 2.31 -0.69 -4.74
CA SER A 231 1.60 -0.10 -5.88
C SER A 231 1.86 -0.98 -7.09
N TYR A 232 0.84 -1.74 -7.50
CA TYR A 232 0.95 -2.66 -8.61
C TYR A 232 0.63 -2.00 -9.93
N VAL A 233 1.19 -2.58 -10.99
CA VAL A 233 0.93 -2.26 -12.40
C VAL A 233 0.31 -3.48 -13.07
N ALA A 234 -0.77 -3.27 -13.81
CA ALA A 234 -1.34 -4.23 -14.74
C ALA A 234 -1.50 -3.56 -16.12
N CYS A 235 -1.14 -4.27 -17.20
CA CYS A 235 -1.25 -3.78 -18.57
C CYS A 235 -2.12 -4.70 -19.44
N LYS A 236 -3.07 -4.12 -20.21
CA LYS A 236 -3.95 -4.87 -21.12
C LYS A 236 -3.19 -5.48 -22.30
N ASN A 237 -3.76 -6.54 -22.87
CA ASN A 237 -3.22 -7.23 -24.05
C ASN A 237 -3.15 -6.34 -25.32
N ASN A 238 -4.00 -5.31 -25.42
CA ASN A 238 -4.07 -4.40 -26.57
C ASN A 238 -2.96 -3.32 -26.57
N VAL A 239 -2.27 -3.12 -25.44
CA VAL A 239 -1.15 -2.17 -25.36
C VAL A 239 0.07 -2.80 -26.00
N SER A 240 0.70 -2.12 -26.95
CA SER A 240 1.92 -2.61 -27.58
C SER A 240 3.07 -2.75 -26.57
N GLU A 241 4.06 -3.60 -26.86
CA GLU A 241 5.26 -3.71 -26.03
C GLU A 241 6.06 -2.40 -26.03
N GLU A 242 6.20 -1.77 -27.20
CA GLU A 242 6.89 -0.49 -27.38
C GLU A 242 6.27 0.63 -26.55
N ASP A 243 4.95 0.81 -26.64
CA ASP A 243 4.26 1.83 -25.86
C ASP A 243 4.31 1.49 -24.35
N PHE A 244 4.20 0.21 -23.97
CA PHE A 244 4.33 -0.14 -22.56
C PHE A 244 5.75 0.11 -22.01
N SER A 245 6.80 -0.19 -22.78
CA SER A 245 8.18 0.17 -22.40
C SER A 245 8.32 1.68 -22.22
N LEU A 246 7.77 2.47 -23.14
CA LEU A 246 7.75 3.92 -23.04
C LEU A 246 7.04 4.41 -21.76
N PHE A 247 5.95 3.76 -21.37
CA PHE A 247 5.27 4.05 -20.10
C PHE A 247 6.16 3.73 -18.90
N VAL A 248 6.79 2.55 -18.89
CA VAL A 248 7.69 2.17 -17.80
C VAL A 248 8.84 3.15 -17.67
N ASP A 249 9.55 3.45 -18.75
CA ASP A 249 10.76 4.27 -18.73
C ASP A 249 10.46 5.71 -18.30
N ASN A 250 9.37 6.29 -18.83
CA ASN A 250 9.08 7.72 -18.61
C ASN A 250 8.18 7.99 -17.41
N ILE A 251 7.30 7.06 -17.03
CA ILE A 251 6.34 7.26 -15.93
C ILE A 251 6.74 6.50 -14.69
N LEU A 252 7.16 5.24 -14.81
CA LEU A 252 7.51 4.38 -13.67
C LEU A 252 9.03 4.24 -13.44
N GLY A 253 9.82 4.99 -14.19
CA GLY A 253 11.28 4.85 -14.24
C GLY A 253 11.99 5.28 -12.96
N LYS A 254 13.33 5.15 -13.01
CA LYS A 254 14.24 5.46 -11.90
C LYS A 254 13.99 6.83 -11.28
N GLU A 255 13.79 7.86 -12.09
CA GLU A 255 13.64 9.24 -11.60
C GLU A 255 12.42 9.37 -10.68
N PHE A 256 11.27 8.84 -11.12
CA PHE A 256 10.03 8.93 -10.35
C PHE A 256 10.13 8.14 -9.04
N GLN A 257 10.64 6.92 -9.12
CA GLN A 257 10.80 6.09 -7.93
C GLN A 257 11.80 6.69 -6.93
N LEU A 258 12.84 7.39 -7.40
CA LEU A 258 13.76 8.13 -6.53
C LEU A 258 13.05 9.29 -5.81
N GLN A 259 12.16 10.03 -6.50
CA GLN A 259 11.36 11.08 -5.87
C GLN A 259 10.44 10.51 -4.78
N LEU A 260 9.74 9.42 -5.08
CA LEU A 260 8.89 8.70 -4.12
C LEU A 260 9.67 8.21 -2.91
N LYS A 261 10.82 7.56 -3.14
CA LYS A 261 11.74 7.11 -2.08
C LYS A 261 12.15 8.28 -1.17
N ASN A 262 12.56 9.40 -1.75
CA ASN A 262 13.04 10.55 -0.97
C ASN A 262 11.92 11.27 -0.21
N ALA A 263 10.71 11.29 -0.77
CA ALA A 263 9.57 11.98 -0.18
C ALA A 263 8.93 11.18 0.97
N GLY A 264 8.93 9.84 0.89
CA GLY A 264 8.16 9.01 1.80
C GLY A 264 8.88 7.80 2.40
N ASP A 265 10.17 7.63 2.14
CA ASP A 265 10.90 6.41 2.47
C ASP A 265 10.18 5.16 1.93
N ILE A 266 9.80 5.28 0.67
CA ILE A 266 9.13 4.24 -0.14
C ILE A 266 10.20 3.34 -0.73
N ILE A 267 9.98 2.03 -0.70
CA ILE A 267 10.89 1.04 -1.27
C ILE A 267 10.70 1.04 -2.81
N PRO A 268 11.74 1.38 -3.59
CA PRO A 268 11.66 1.35 -5.05
C PRO A 268 11.75 -0.08 -5.58
N SER A 269 11.09 -0.35 -6.72
CA SER A 269 11.30 -1.59 -7.48
C SER A 269 12.38 -1.45 -8.55
N HIS A 270 12.81 -0.24 -8.90
CA HIS A 270 13.89 -0.05 -9.87
C HIS A 270 15.22 -0.63 -9.31
N PRO A 271 15.91 -1.52 -10.03
CA PRO A 271 17.06 -2.28 -9.50
C PRO A 271 18.27 -1.40 -9.19
N GLU A 272 18.44 -0.28 -9.90
CA GLU A 272 19.55 0.66 -9.63
C GLU A 272 19.34 1.56 -8.41
N LEU A 273 18.18 1.54 -7.76
CA LEU A 273 17.91 2.34 -6.57
C LEU A 273 18.13 1.49 -5.32
N SER A 274 18.97 1.98 -4.41
CA SER A 274 19.07 1.39 -3.08
C SER A 274 17.80 1.61 -2.26
N ILE A 275 17.54 0.69 -1.32
CA ILE A 275 16.55 0.91 -0.26
C ILE A 275 17.12 1.85 0.81
N SER A 276 16.28 2.37 1.70
CA SER A 276 16.75 3.23 2.79
C SER A 276 17.56 2.46 3.83
N SER A 277 18.34 3.19 4.63
CA SER A 277 19.08 2.62 5.75
C SER A 277 18.14 1.96 6.76
N PHE A 278 16.99 2.57 7.05
CA PHE A 278 16.00 2.00 7.96
C PHE A 278 15.45 0.66 7.46
N ALA A 279 15.16 0.52 6.16
CA ALA A 279 14.76 -0.77 5.60
C ALA A 279 15.94 -1.76 5.60
N MET A 280 17.14 -1.33 5.23
CA MET A 280 18.34 -2.16 5.15
C MET A 280 18.78 -2.73 6.50
N GLU A 281 18.77 -1.92 7.56
CA GLU A 281 19.08 -2.32 8.94
C GLU A 281 18.11 -3.37 9.50
N ASN A 282 16.95 -3.52 8.87
CA ASN A 282 15.91 -4.50 9.22
C ASN A 282 15.73 -5.59 8.14
N ASP A 283 16.78 -5.83 7.35
CA ASP A 283 16.85 -6.82 6.27
C ASP A 283 15.73 -6.70 5.22
N CYS A 284 15.11 -5.51 5.12
CA CYS A 284 13.92 -5.26 4.33
C CYS A 284 12.82 -6.32 4.54
N LYS A 285 12.66 -6.83 5.77
CA LYS A 285 11.69 -7.89 6.05
C LYS A 285 10.26 -7.39 5.89
N LEU A 286 9.48 -8.00 5.00
CA LEU A 286 8.11 -7.59 4.70
C LEU A 286 7.10 -8.70 5.03
N LEU A 287 6.00 -8.32 5.69
CA LEU A 287 4.91 -9.24 6.03
C LEU A 287 3.76 -9.08 5.03
N TYR A 288 3.86 -9.81 3.92
CA TYR A 288 2.81 -9.89 2.90
C TYR A 288 2.22 -11.31 2.85
N PRO A 289 0.88 -11.48 2.85
CA PRO A 289 0.27 -12.78 2.69
C PRO A 289 0.67 -13.44 1.38
N GLU A 290 0.79 -14.77 1.39
CA GLU A 290 0.99 -15.56 0.18
C GLU A 290 -0.19 -15.37 -0.79
N TRP A 291 0.05 -15.43 -2.10
CA TRP A 291 -1.04 -15.26 -3.08
C TRP A 291 -2.13 -16.33 -2.97
N GLU A 292 -1.79 -17.54 -2.50
CA GLU A 292 -2.77 -18.60 -2.24
C GLU A 292 -3.77 -18.23 -1.13
N PHE A 293 -3.35 -17.42 -0.15
CA PHE A 293 -4.24 -16.95 0.91
C PHE A 293 -5.44 -16.20 0.33
N PHE A 294 -5.22 -15.32 -0.66
CA PHE A 294 -6.28 -14.51 -1.27
C PHE A 294 -7.29 -15.33 -2.07
N LYS A 295 -6.93 -16.52 -2.56
CA LYS A 295 -7.87 -17.39 -3.31
C LYS A 295 -8.99 -17.93 -2.43
N THR A 296 -8.73 -18.12 -1.14
CA THR A 296 -9.68 -18.66 -0.16
C THR A 296 -10.08 -17.62 0.89
N PHE A 297 -9.59 -16.39 0.79
CA PHE A 297 -9.87 -15.35 1.75
C PHE A 297 -11.31 -14.88 1.62
N ASP A 298 -12.05 -14.91 2.73
CA ASP A 298 -13.42 -14.40 2.75
C ASP A 298 -13.43 -12.87 2.81
N HIS A 299 -13.41 -12.25 1.63
CA HIS A 299 -13.45 -10.80 1.49
C HIS A 299 -14.75 -10.20 2.07
N GLU A 300 -15.88 -10.89 1.94
CA GLU A 300 -17.16 -10.40 2.44
C GLU A 300 -17.15 -10.33 3.97
N GLU A 301 -16.75 -11.43 4.62
CA GLU A 301 -16.58 -11.48 6.08
C GLU A 301 -15.58 -10.43 6.56
N PHE A 302 -14.45 -10.29 5.87
CA PHE A 302 -13.44 -9.28 6.20
C PHE A 302 -14.01 -7.86 6.17
N TYR A 303 -14.74 -7.48 5.13
CA TYR A 303 -15.32 -6.14 5.03
C TYR A 303 -16.45 -5.92 6.05
N ASN A 304 -17.27 -6.93 6.30
CA ASN A 304 -18.31 -6.88 7.33
C ASN A 304 -17.71 -6.63 8.72
N GLN A 305 -16.60 -7.30 9.03
CA GLN A 305 -15.86 -7.06 10.26
C GLN A 305 -15.28 -5.65 10.32
N CYS A 306 -14.62 -5.18 9.24
CA CYS A 306 -14.08 -3.82 9.17
C CYS A 306 -15.17 -2.76 9.39
N ASN A 307 -16.32 -2.90 8.73
CA ASN A 307 -17.45 -1.99 8.87
C ASN A 307 -18.03 -2.00 10.29
N SER A 308 -18.17 -3.18 10.90
CA SER A 308 -18.70 -3.31 12.26
C SER A 308 -17.86 -2.54 13.27
N PHE A 309 -16.53 -2.68 13.21
CA PHE A 309 -15.63 -1.93 14.09
C PHE A 309 -15.59 -0.43 13.77
N TYR A 310 -15.74 -0.03 12.50
CA TYR A 310 -15.78 1.38 12.14
C TYR A 310 -17.06 2.10 12.60
N HIS A 311 -18.22 1.44 12.50
CA HIS A 311 -19.50 2.03 12.91
C HIS A 311 -19.63 2.20 14.43
N LEU A 312 -19.04 1.30 15.22
CA LEU A 312 -18.98 1.44 16.68
C LEU A 312 -18.28 2.75 17.12
N LEU A 313 -17.41 3.32 16.29
CA LEU A 313 -16.71 4.58 16.55
C LEU A 313 -17.56 5.83 16.26
N LYS A 314 -18.53 5.74 15.33
CA LYS A 314 -19.42 6.87 15.01
C LYS A 314 -20.61 6.97 15.97
N ALA A 315 -20.85 5.93 16.76
CA ALA A 315 -21.93 5.86 17.73
C ALA A 315 -21.49 6.27 19.16
N GLN A 316 -20.20 6.51 19.39
CA GLN A 316 -19.61 7.04 20.62
C GLN A 316 -19.25 8.51 20.46
#